data_AF-A0A6B3GJ14-F1
#
_entry.id   AF-A0A6B3GJ14-F1
#
_cell.length_a   1.000
_cell.length_b   1.000
_cell.length_c   1.000
_cell.angle_alpha   90.00
_cell.angle_beta   90.00
_cell.angle_gamma   90.00
#
_symmetry.space_group_name_H-M   'P 1'
#
loop_
_entity.id
_entity.type
_entity.pdbx_description
1 polymer ?
#
loop_
_entity_poly.entity_id
_entity_poly.type
_entity_poly.pdbx_seq_one_letter_code
_entity_poly.pdbx_strand_id
1 'polypeptide(L)'
;MTLHKTPAVEDAYVPSERRIARERYRRGRTRRATAIAATSTLVVGAALFVLITNSPGWARTKETFFSAHYARVAFPQVLEGLWLNLRLLAVCGAAV
;
A
#
# COMPACT_ATOMS: atom_id res chain seq x y z
N MET A 1 52.17 1.44 36.83
CA MET A 1 50.87 0.74 36.80
C MET A 1 50.03 1.36 35.69
N THR A 2 50.38 1.06 34.44
CA THR A 2 49.68 1.53 33.24
C THR A 2 48.90 0.35 32.68
N LEU A 3 47.58 0.38 32.83
CA LEU A 3 46.68 -0.57 32.20
C LEU A 3 46.76 -0.36 30.68
N HIS A 4 47.51 -1.22 29.99
CA HIS A 4 47.38 -1.39 28.55
C HIS A 4 45.98 -1.94 28.28
N LYS A 5 45.03 -1.07 27.94
CA LYS A 5 43.76 -1.47 27.34
C LYS A 5 44.07 -1.89 25.90
N THR A 6 44.34 -3.18 25.71
CA THR A 6 44.31 -3.79 24.38
C THR A 6 42.97 -3.44 23.76
N PRO A 7 42.92 -2.84 22.55
CA PRO A 7 41.64 -2.64 21.88
C PRO A 7 41.04 -4.04 21.74
N ALA A 8 39.93 -4.29 22.41
CA ALA A 8 39.13 -5.46 22.13
C ALA A 8 38.80 -5.33 20.64
N VAL A 9 39.47 -6.14 19.82
CA VAL A 9 39.01 -6.42 18.47
C VAL A 9 37.57 -6.83 18.68
N GLU A 10 36.65 -5.98 18.26
CA GLU A 10 35.22 -6.12 18.48
C GLU A 10 34.87 -7.58 18.20
N ASP A 11 34.43 -8.30 19.23
CA ASP A 11 33.96 -9.69 19.10
C ASP A 11 32.80 -9.67 18.12
N ALA A 12 33.09 -9.85 16.83
CA ALA A 12 32.13 -9.80 15.77
C ALA A 12 31.12 -10.90 16.03
N TYR A 13 29.89 -10.52 16.35
CA TYR A 13 28.83 -11.47 16.70
C TYR A 13 28.66 -12.51 15.59
N VAL A 14 29.01 -13.77 15.88
CA VAL A 14 28.80 -14.90 14.98
C VAL A 14 27.51 -15.62 15.37
N PRO A 15 26.48 -15.61 14.51
CA PRO A 15 25.22 -16.30 14.80
C PRO A 15 25.41 -17.82 14.89
N SER A 16 24.80 -18.46 15.89
CA SER A 16 24.87 -19.92 16.04
C SER A 16 24.17 -20.66 14.89
N GLU A 17 24.65 -21.86 14.54
CA GLU A 17 24.09 -22.67 13.46
C GLU A 17 22.59 -22.96 13.63
N ARG A 18 22.16 -23.19 14.88
CA ARG A 18 20.74 -23.39 15.23
C ARG A 18 19.88 -22.17 14.91
N ARG A 19 20.43 -20.95 15.09
CA ARG A 19 19.73 -19.69 14.74
C ARG A 19 19.58 -19.57 13.22
N ILE A 20 20.66 -19.82 12.48
CA ILE A 20 20.66 -19.77 11.00
C ILE A 20 19.66 -20.78 10.42
N ALA A 21 19.62 -22.01 10.96
CA ALA A 21 18.66 -23.04 10.54
C ALA A 21 17.19 -22.60 10.75
N ARG A 22 16.86 -22.01 11.91
CA ARG A 22 15.52 -21.48 12.20
C ARG A 22 15.15 -20.33 11.27
N GLU A 23 16.09 -19.43 10.99
CA GLU A 23 15.84 -18.31 10.07
C GLU A 23 15.57 -18.80 8.64
N ARG A 24 16.34 -19.78 8.15
CA ARG A 24 16.11 -20.38 6.83
C ARG A 24 14.73 -21.03 6.74
N TYR A 25 14.35 -21.81 7.76
CA TYR A 25 13.02 -22.42 7.83
C TYR A 25 11.90 -21.38 7.85
N ARG A 26 12.03 -20.35 8.68
CA ARG A 26 11.04 -19.26 8.77
C ARG A 26 10.92 -18.50 7.45
N ARG A 27 12.05 -18.18 6.80
CA ARG A 27 12.08 -17.50 5.49
C ARG A 27 11.37 -18.33 4.41
N GLY A 28 11.60 -19.64 4.36
CA GLY A 28 10.90 -20.54 3.41
C GLY A 28 9.39 -20.57 3.66
N ARG A 29 8.97 -20.71 4.91
CA ARG A 29 7.55 -20.73 5.29
C ARG A 29 6.86 -19.39 5.03
N THR A 30 7.50 -18.27 5.36
CA THR A 30 6.97 -16.92 5.08
C THR A 30 6.80 -16.70 3.58
N ARG A 31 7.80 -17.03 2.75
CA ARG A 31 7.69 -16.90 1.29
C ARG A 31 6.53 -17.71 0.72
N ARG A 32 6.37 -18.96 1.16
CA ARG A 32 5.25 -19.80 0.72
C ARG A 32 3.90 -19.21 1.15
N ALA A 33 3.79 -18.76 2.40
CA ALA A 33 2.56 -18.14 2.90
C ALA A 33 2.22 -16.85 2.13
N THR A 34 3.19 -15.98 1.90
CA THR A 34 3.01 -14.76 1.10
C THR A 34 2.63 -15.08 -0.35
N ALA A 35 3.27 -16.08 -0.97
CA ALA A 35 2.92 -16.51 -2.31
C ALA A 35 1.48 -17.01 -2.38
N ILE A 36 1.06 -17.88 -1.45
CA ILE A 36 -0.32 -18.38 -1.38
C ILE A 36 -1.30 -17.22 -1.19
N ALA A 37 -1.05 -16.32 -0.24
CA ALA A 37 -1.91 -15.17 0.03
C ALA A 37 -2.01 -14.22 -1.18
N ALA A 38 -0.89 -13.95 -1.86
CA ALA A 38 -0.88 -13.12 -3.05
C ALA A 38 -1.66 -13.80 -4.19
N THR A 39 -1.44 -15.09 -4.43
CA THR A 39 -2.16 -15.85 -5.46
C THR A 39 -3.65 -15.92 -5.17
N SER A 40 -4.08 -16.21 -3.94
CA SER A 40 -5.50 -16.24 -3.60
C SER A 40 -6.16 -14.87 -3.77
N THR A 41 -5.46 -13.80 -3.40
CA THR A 41 -5.93 -12.42 -3.58
C THR A 41 -6.08 -12.10 -5.07
N LEU A 42 -5.10 -12.47 -5.89
CA LEU A 42 -5.15 -12.28 -7.34
C LEU A 42 -6.28 -13.06 -7.99
N VAL A 43 -6.50 -14.31 -7.59
CA VAL A 43 -7.59 -15.15 -8.11
C VAL A 43 -8.95 -14.54 -7.81
N VAL A 44 -9.18 -14.14 -6.55
CA VAL A 44 -10.45 -13.49 -6.16
C VAL A 44 -10.61 -12.15 -6.89
N GLY A 45 -9.56 -11.34 -6.93
CA GLY A 45 -9.58 -10.05 -7.65
C GLY A 45 -9.88 -10.21 -9.14
N ALA A 46 -9.27 -11.19 -9.80
CA ALA A 46 -9.52 -11.50 -11.20
C ALA A 46 -10.96 -11.99 -11.43
N ALA A 47 -11.47 -12.86 -10.57
CA ALA A 47 -12.86 -13.34 -10.66
C ALA A 47 -13.85 -12.17 -10.53
N LEU A 48 -13.64 -11.28 -9.56
CA LEU A 48 -14.45 -10.07 -9.40
C LEU A 48 -14.36 -9.14 -10.61
N PHE A 49 -13.15 -8.92 -11.14
CA PHE A 49 -12.94 -8.11 -12.32
C PHE A 49 -13.73 -8.64 -13.53
N VAL A 50 -13.67 -9.95 -13.79
CA VAL A 50 -14.41 -10.60 -14.88
C VAL A 50 -15.92 -10.48 -14.64
N LEU A 51 -16.40 -10.74 -13.43
CA LEU A 51 -17.83 -10.66 -13.09
C LEU A 51 -18.38 -9.24 -13.32
N ILE A 52 -17.66 -8.22 -12.84
CA ILE A 52 -18.07 -6.82 -12.94
C ILE A 52 -18.05 -6.37 -14.40
N THR A 53 -16.97 -6.65 -15.13
CA THR A 53 -16.80 -6.18 -16.51
C THR A 53 -17.74 -6.85 -17.51
N ASN A 54 -18.19 -8.07 -17.24
CA ASN A 54 -19.20 -8.76 -18.05
C ASN A 54 -20.64 -8.47 -17.62
N SER A 55 -20.85 -7.69 -16.56
CA SER A 55 -22.21 -7.32 -16.15
C SER A 55 -22.86 -6.38 -17.18
N PRO A 56 -24.19 -6.50 -17.44
CA PRO A 56 -24.87 -5.67 -18.44
C PRO A 56 -24.77 -4.16 -18.20
N GLY A 57 -24.57 -3.73 -16.95
CA GLY A 57 -24.46 -2.32 -16.58
C GLY A 57 -23.04 -1.73 -16.76
N TRP A 58 -22.02 -2.55 -17.00
CA TRP A 58 -20.63 -2.11 -17.00
C TRP A 58 -20.35 -1.00 -18.03
N ALA A 59 -20.90 -1.10 -19.24
CA ALA A 59 -20.72 -0.11 -20.29
C ALA A 59 -21.18 1.30 -19.83
N ARG A 60 -22.37 1.37 -19.22
CA ARG A 60 -22.91 2.64 -18.70
C ARG A 60 -22.08 3.19 -17.54
N THR A 61 -21.63 2.34 -16.62
CA THR A 61 -20.75 2.75 -15.51
C THR A 61 -19.42 3.29 -16.04
N LYS A 62 -18.84 2.64 -17.05
CA LYS A 62 -17.60 3.09 -17.70
C LYS A 62 -17.77 4.45 -18.37
N GLU A 63 -18.86 4.65 -19.10
CA GLU A 63 -19.15 5.92 -19.77
C GLU A 63 -19.39 7.06 -18.78
N THR A 64 -20.09 6.79 -17.68
CA THR A 64 -20.49 7.82 -16.71
C THR A 64 -19.35 8.18 -15.77
N PHE A 65 -18.65 7.18 -15.20
CA PHE A 65 -17.64 7.40 -14.15
C PHE A 65 -16.21 7.42 -14.67
N PHE A 66 -15.93 6.77 -15.81
CA PHE A 66 -14.56 6.62 -16.35
C PHE A 66 -14.35 7.36 -17.67
N SER A 67 -15.18 8.37 -17.96
CA SER A 67 -14.98 9.24 -19.13
C SER A 67 -13.92 10.29 -18.86
N ALA A 68 -12.80 10.18 -19.56
CA ALA A 68 -11.73 11.19 -19.54
C ALA A 68 -12.21 12.56 -20.06
N HIS A 69 -13.20 12.58 -20.95
CA HIS A 69 -13.81 13.82 -21.42
C HIS A 69 -14.59 14.51 -20.30
N TYR A 70 -15.50 13.78 -19.63
CA TYR A 70 -16.27 14.34 -18.51
C TYR A 70 -15.36 14.70 -17.33
N ALA A 71 -14.32 13.92 -17.07
CA ALA A 71 -13.32 14.26 -16.06
C ALA A 71 -12.70 15.65 -16.33
N ARG A 72 -12.29 15.95 -17.57
CA ARG A 72 -11.72 17.26 -17.91
C ARG A 72 -12.71 18.41 -17.79
N VAL A 73 -13.97 18.19 -18.14
CA VAL A 73 -15.03 19.20 -18.04
C VAL A 73 -15.41 19.47 -16.59
N ALA A 74 -15.56 18.42 -15.78
CA ALA A 74 -15.98 18.52 -14.39
C ALA A 74 -14.85 18.95 -13.45
N PHE A 75 -13.59 18.64 -13.76
CA PHE A 75 -12.43 18.95 -12.91
C PHE A 75 -12.36 20.42 -12.45
N PRO A 76 -12.43 21.44 -13.33
CA PRO A 76 -12.39 22.83 -12.89
C PRO A 76 -13.57 23.18 -11.97
N GLN A 77 -14.78 22.69 -12.26
CA GLN A 77 -15.97 22.94 -11.44
C GLN A 77 -15.86 22.32 -10.05
N VAL A 78 -15.33 21.10 -9.97
CA VAL A 78 -15.07 20.43 -8.68
C VAL A 78 -14.02 21.18 -7.88
N LEU A 79 -12.97 21.70 -8.54
CA LEU A 79 -11.92 22.47 -7.88
C LEU A 79 -12.45 23.79 -7.32
N GLU A 80 -13.32 24.48 -8.06
CA GLU A 80 -14.00 25.69 -7.59
C GLU A 80 -14.85 25.42 -6.34
N GLY A 81 -15.66 24.36 -6.37
CA GLY A 81 -16.47 23.96 -5.21
C GLY A 81 -15.61 23.54 -4.01
N LEU A 82 -14.55 22.77 -4.25
CA LEU A 82 -13.59 22.39 -3.21
C LEU A 82 -12.94 23.63 -2.58
N TRP A 83 -12.53 24.59 -3.40
CA TRP A 83 -11.89 25.81 -2.93
C TRP A 83 -12.83 26.68 -2.09
N LEU A 84 -14.11 26.77 -2.48
CA LEU A 84 -15.13 27.41 -1.67
C LEU A 84 -15.29 26.70 -0.31
N ASN A 85 -15.34 25.36 -0.32
CA ASN A 85 -15.45 24.59 0.90
C ASN A 85 -14.23 24.80 1.82
N LEU A 86 -13.02 24.88 1.26
CA LEU A 86 -11.79 25.20 2.00
C LEU A 86 -11.84 26.61 2.61
N ARG A 87 -12.36 27.60 1.87
CA ARG A 87 -12.57 28.95 2.41
C ARG A 87 -13.56 28.96 3.57
N LEU A 88 -14.68 28.26 3.43
CA LEU A 88 -15.67 28.12 4.50
C LEU A 88 -15.06 27.43 5.72
N LEU A 89 -14.35 26.32 5.51
CA LEU A 89 -13.64 25.61 6.58
C LEU A 89 -12.67 26.54 7.32
N ALA A 90 -11.88 27.33 6.60
CA ALA A 90 -10.91 28.24 7.21
C ALA A 90 -11.59 29.36 8.01
N VAL A 91 -12.63 29.99 7.47
CA VAL A 91 -13.34 31.09 8.14
C VAL A 91 -14.13 30.58 9.35
N CYS A 92 -14.96 29.55 9.17
CA CYS A 92 -15.76 28.99 10.25
C CYS A 92 -14.88 28.35 11.32
N GLY A 93 -13.83 27.63 10.91
CA GLY A 93 -12.88 27.02 11.83
C GLY A 93 -12.07 28.04 12.65
N ALA A 94 -11.82 29.24 12.12
CA ALA A 94 -11.16 30.32 12.87
C ALA A 94 -12.14 31.12 13.76
N ALA A 95 -13.45 31.05 13.49
CA ALA A 95 -14.49 31.75 14.23
C ALA A 95 -15.02 30.95 15.45
N VAL A 96 -14.64 29.67 15.56
CA VAL A 96 -14.93 28.76 16.69
C VAL A 96 -13.70 28.64 17.56
#